data_AF-A0A7K4GRT3-F1
#
_entry.id   AF-A0A7K4GRT3-F1
#
_cell.length_a   1.000
_cell.length_b   1.000
_cell.length_c   1.000
_cell.angle_alpha   90.00
_cell.angle_beta   90.00
_cell.angle_gamma   90.00
#
_symmetry.space_group_name_H-M   'P 1'
#
loop_
_entity.id
_entity.type
_entity.pdbx_description
1 polymer ?
#
loop_
_entity_poly.entity_id
_entity_poly.type
_entity_poly.pdbx_seq_one_letter_code
_entity_poly.pdbx_strand_id
1 'polypeptide(L)'
;MSKNFKTTIRNSEFLINSIEYKDYINQNEALRDFDIRDSIKNIIQPTLIHSGSKDLLSIPGMPEIMHEQIPNSILETIPGSGHVFNLEAPEETNKIIWNFLQKYIG
;
A
#
# COMPACT_ATOMS: atom_id res chain seq x y z
N MET A 1 -35.18 10.88 -10.35
CA MET A 1 -34.61 9.92 -11.33
C MET A 1 -33.26 9.46 -10.83
N SER A 2 -33.26 8.31 -10.14
CA SER A 2 -32.07 7.68 -9.54
C SER A 2 -31.18 7.12 -10.64
N LYS A 3 -30.01 7.71 -10.87
CA LYS A 3 -28.95 7.05 -11.65
C LYS A 3 -28.33 5.98 -10.75
N ASN A 4 -28.60 4.72 -11.09
CA ASN A 4 -28.05 3.54 -10.42
C ASN A 4 -26.52 3.60 -10.41
N PHE A 5 -25.94 3.62 -9.22
CA PHE A 5 -24.49 3.56 -8.95
C PHE A 5 -23.81 2.31 -9.56
N LYS A 6 -24.60 1.29 -9.92
CA LYS A 6 -24.12 0.03 -10.55
C LYS A 6 -23.63 0.17 -11.99
N THR A 7 -23.94 1.25 -12.70
CA THR A 7 -23.64 1.34 -14.15
C THR A 7 -22.29 1.99 -14.44
N THR A 8 -21.73 2.77 -13.51
CA THR A 8 -20.52 3.58 -13.77
C THR A 8 -19.23 2.76 -13.73
N ILE A 9 -19.21 1.59 -13.09
CA ILE A 9 -18.02 0.70 -13.04
C ILE A 9 -17.88 -0.17 -14.31
N ARG A 10 -18.83 -0.10 -15.25
CA ARG A 10 -18.84 -0.98 -16.43
C ARG A 10 -18.03 -0.50 -17.64
N ASN A 11 -17.50 0.73 -17.62
CA ASN A 11 -16.67 1.24 -18.72
C ASN A 11 -15.20 1.09 -18.36
N SER A 12 -14.79 -0.17 -18.29
CA SER A 12 -13.48 -0.61 -17.86
C SER A 12 -12.60 -0.93 -19.07
N GLU A 13 -12.25 0.07 -19.89
CA GLU A 13 -11.22 -0.16 -20.94
C GLU A 13 -9.89 -0.65 -20.36
N PHE A 14 -9.64 -0.38 -19.07
CA PHE A 14 -8.52 -0.92 -18.31
C PHE A 14 -8.66 -2.41 -17.91
N LEU A 15 -9.88 -2.96 -17.94
CA LEU A 15 -10.15 -4.41 -17.75
C LEU A 15 -10.38 -5.14 -19.09
N ILE A 16 -10.17 -4.47 -20.24
CA ILE A 16 -10.50 -5.04 -21.57
C ILE A 16 -9.49 -6.08 -22.05
N ASN A 17 -8.22 -6.01 -21.63
CA ASN A 17 -7.24 -7.03 -21.98
C ASN A 17 -7.10 -8.04 -20.84
N SER A 18 -7.18 -9.32 -21.17
CA SER A 18 -6.91 -10.40 -20.22
C SER A 18 -5.45 -10.35 -19.78
N ILE A 19 -5.19 -10.46 -18.48
CA ILE A 19 -3.83 -10.65 -17.94
C ILE A 19 -3.23 -11.89 -18.59
N GLU A 20 -2.06 -11.74 -19.21
CA GLU A 20 -1.30 -12.83 -19.80
C GLU A 20 -0.28 -13.40 -18.82
N TYR A 21 0.15 -14.64 -19.04
CA TYR A 21 1.23 -15.24 -18.24
C TYR A 21 2.51 -14.39 -18.24
N LYS A 22 2.80 -13.74 -19.37
CA LYS A 22 3.94 -12.83 -19.51
C LYS A 22 3.85 -11.62 -18.60
N ASP A 23 2.65 -11.13 -18.27
CA ASP A 23 2.48 -10.00 -17.36
C ASP A 23 2.93 -10.34 -15.95
N TYR A 24 2.61 -11.56 -15.47
CA TYR A 24 3.13 -12.07 -14.21
C TYR A 24 4.65 -12.19 -14.22
N ILE A 25 5.25 -12.68 -15.31
CA ILE A 25 6.71 -12.73 -15.43
C ILE A 25 7.28 -11.32 -15.32
N ASN A 26 6.82 -10.39 -16.15
CA ASN A 26 7.33 -9.02 -16.17
C ASN A 26 7.23 -8.33 -14.80
N GLN A 27 6.13 -8.55 -14.07
CA GLN A 27 5.96 -8.01 -12.73
C GLN A 27 6.99 -8.60 -11.75
N ASN A 28 7.21 -9.93 -11.79
CA ASN A 28 8.21 -10.58 -10.95
C ASN A 28 9.63 -10.13 -11.29
N GLU A 29 9.97 -9.98 -12.58
CA GLU A 29 11.26 -9.46 -13.03
C GLU A 29 11.50 -8.04 -12.49
N ALA A 30 10.50 -7.16 -12.56
CA ALA A 30 10.61 -5.79 -12.07
C ALA A 30 10.79 -5.71 -10.54
N LEU A 31 10.15 -6.62 -9.78
CA LEU A 31 10.24 -6.65 -8.33
C LEU A 31 11.50 -7.34 -7.81
N ARG A 32 12.06 -8.30 -8.55
CA ARG A 32 13.14 -9.18 -8.06
C ARG A 32 14.37 -8.42 -7.57
N ASP A 33 14.84 -7.48 -8.39
CA ASP A 33 16.10 -6.77 -8.15
C ASP A 33 15.86 -5.32 -7.67
N PHE A 34 14.61 -4.97 -7.35
CA PHE A 34 14.27 -3.63 -6.89
C PHE A 34 14.72 -3.43 -5.44
N ASP A 35 15.75 -2.61 -5.24
CA ASP A 35 16.25 -2.24 -3.93
C ASP A 35 16.53 -0.73 -3.87
N ILE A 36 15.84 -0.06 -2.96
CA ILE A 36 15.98 1.39 -2.72
C ILE A 36 16.32 1.72 -1.27
N ARG A 37 16.74 0.74 -0.46
CA ARG A 37 17.01 0.94 0.98
C ARG A 37 17.98 2.09 1.25
N ASP A 38 19.02 2.24 0.43
CA ASP A 38 19.97 3.35 0.60
C ASP A 38 19.39 4.74 0.25
N SER A 39 18.29 4.76 -0.51
CA SER A 39 17.69 5.97 -1.06
C SER A 39 16.52 6.50 -0.22
N ILE A 40 15.82 5.63 0.53
CA ILE A 40 14.63 6.04 1.30
C ILE A 40 14.94 7.09 2.38
N LYS A 41 16.18 7.15 2.87
CA LYS A 41 16.64 8.20 3.80
C LYS A 41 16.55 9.62 3.24
N ASN A 42 16.45 9.76 1.91
CA ASN A 42 16.29 11.05 1.24
C ASN A 42 14.83 11.52 1.17
N ILE A 43 13.87 10.70 1.61
CA ILE A 43 12.46 11.09 1.70
C ILE A 43 12.29 12.03 2.90
N ILE A 44 12.09 13.32 2.63
CA ILE A 44 11.96 14.36 3.66
C ILE A 44 10.50 14.69 4.00
N GLN A 45 9.54 14.33 3.14
CA GLN A 45 8.12 14.58 3.39
C GLN A 45 7.59 13.69 4.51
N PRO A 46 6.55 14.14 5.24
CA PRO A 46 5.81 13.27 6.13
C PRO A 46 5.40 11.96 5.43
N THR A 47 5.71 10.83 6.04
CA THR A 47 5.51 9.51 5.43
C THR A 47 4.77 8.59 6.38
N LEU A 48 3.71 7.94 5.90
CA LEU A 48 3.04 6.86 6.63
C LEU A 48 3.57 5.52 6.12
N ILE A 49 4.14 4.73 7.02
CA ILE A 49 4.45 3.32 6.79
C ILE A 49 3.32 2.52 7.43
N HIS A 50 2.62 1.72 6.61
CA HIS A 50 1.42 1.01 7.04
C HIS A 50 1.50 -0.46 6.65
N SER A 51 1.30 -1.35 7.62
CA SER A 51 1.47 -2.80 7.44
C SER A 51 0.47 -3.63 8.25
N GLY A 52 0.31 -4.90 7.86
CA GLY A 52 -0.37 -5.92 8.66
C GLY A 52 0.63 -6.72 9.50
N SER A 53 0.33 -6.96 10.77
CA SER A 53 1.22 -7.72 11.68
C SER A 53 1.41 -9.21 11.33
N LYS A 54 0.60 -9.76 10.43
CA LYS A 54 0.68 -11.13 9.93
C LYS A 54 1.02 -11.18 8.44
N ASP A 55 1.58 -10.10 7.88
CA ASP A 55 2.06 -10.10 6.50
C ASP A 55 3.25 -11.07 6.35
N LEU A 56 3.03 -12.14 5.59
CA LEU A 56 4.04 -13.16 5.29
C LEU A 56 4.73 -12.93 3.94
N LEU A 57 4.27 -11.97 3.15
CA LEU A 57 4.83 -11.64 1.83
C LEU A 57 5.86 -10.51 1.94
N SER A 58 5.69 -9.61 2.90
CA SER A 58 6.70 -8.60 3.21
C SER A 58 7.90 -9.22 3.94
N ILE A 59 9.07 -8.59 3.77
CA ILE A 59 10.28 -8.97 4.51
C ILE A 59 10.05 -8.67 5.99
N PRO A 60 10.25 -9.65 6.91
CA PRO A 60 10.09 -9.42 8.35
C PRO A 60 10.96 -8.27 8.85
N GLY A 61 10.39 -7.36 9.63
CA GLY A 61 11.10 -6.19 10.18
C GLY A 61 11.31 -5.03 9.21
N MET A 62 10.91 -5.17 7.94
CA MET A 62 11.09 -4.12 6.94
C MET A 62 10.33 -2.82 7.27
N PRO A 63 9.08 -2.85 7.77
CA PRO A 63 8.39 -1.62 8.19
C PRO A 63 9.15 -0.84 9.27
N GLU A 64 9.72 -1.54 10.25
CA GLU A 64 10.54 -0.96 11.31
C GLU A 64 11.84 -0.37 10.77
N ILE A 65 12.54 -1.10 9.89
CA ILE A 65 13.76 -0.60 9.22
C ILE A 65 13.46 0.65 8.40
N MET A 66 12.34 0.66 7.66
CA MET A 66 11.91 1.85 6.90
C MET A 66 11.62 3.02 7.84
N HIS A 67 11.00 2.77 8.99
CA HIS A 67 10.68 3.81 9.97
C HIS A 67 11.94 4.43 10.57
N GLU A 68 12.94 3.60 10.88
CA GLU A 68 14.25 4.05 11.37
C GLU A 68 15.01 4.89 10.33
N GLN A 69 14.85 4.59 9.03
CA GLN A 69 15.60 5.25 7.96
C GLN A 69 14.91 6.50 7.39
N ILE A 70 13.58 6.58 7.42
CA ILE A 70 12.82 7.72 6.89
C ILE A 70 12.60 8.74 8.02
N PRO A 71 13.26 9.93 8.00
CA PRO A 71 13.32 10.82 9.17
C PRO A 71 11.98 11.33 9.70
N ASN A 72 10.99 11.51 8.82
CA ASN A 72 9.66 12.07 9.15
C ASN A 72 8.55 11.03 8.98
N SER A 73 8.85 9.77 9.27
CA SER A 73 7.89 8.68 9.13
C SER A 73 7.07 8.43 10.39
N ILE A 74 5.90 7.83 10.21
CA ILE A 74 5.06 7.24 11.25
C ILE A 74 4.82 5.79 10.82
N LEU A 75 4.99 4.84 11.75
CA LEU A 75 4.69 3.43 11.53
C LEU A 75 3.40 3.04 12.24
N GLU A 76 2.44 2.53 11.47
CA GLU A 76 1.15 2.01 11.98
C GLU A 76 0.93 0.59 11.48
N THR A 77 0.79 -0.36 12.41
CA THR A 77 0.62 -1.77 12.09
C THR A 77 -0.73 -2.29 12.56
N ILE A 78 -1.51 -2.89 11.66
CA ILE A 78 -2.82 -3.48 11.99
C ILE A 78 -2.62 -4.86 12.65
N PRO A 79 -3.05 -5.03 13.92
CA PRO A 79 -2.98 -6.33 14.59
C PRO A 79 -3.87 -7.36 13.91
N GLY A 80 -3.35 -8.55 13.64
CA GLY A 80 -4.10 -9.67 13.08
C GLY A 80 -4.25 -9.71 11.56
N SER A 81 -3.89 -8.66 10.82
CA SER A 81 -4.04 -8.59 9.36
C SER A 81 -2.79 -9.00 8.57
N GLY A 82 -3.00 -9.59 7.39
CA GLY A 82 -1.98 -10.04 6.46
C GLY A 82 -1.54 -8.99 5.43
N HIS A 83 -1.06 -9.45 4.28
CA HIS A 83 -0.49 -8.58 3.22
C HIS A 83 -1.52 -7.62 2.62
N VAL A 84 -2.76 -8.07 2.47
CA VAL A 84 -3.86 -7.27 1.93
C VAL A 84 -4.69 -6.65 3.07
N PHE A 85 -4.00 -6.13 4.09
CA PHE A 85 -4.60 -5.58 5.31
C PHE A 85 -5.67 -4.51 5.05
N ASN A 86 -5.54 -3.77 3.95
CA ASN A 86 -6.52 -2.77 3.52
C ASN A 86 -7.88 -3.37 3.11
N LEU A 87 -7.91 -4.63 2.67
CA LEU A 87 -9.13 -5.38 2.38
C LEU A 87 -9.60 -6.19 3.57
N GLU A 88 -8.67 -6.67 4.40
CA GLU A 88 -8.98 -7.47 5.60
C GLU A 88 -9.52 -6.63 6.77
N ALA A 89 -9.03 -5.40 6.92
CA ALA A 89 -9.40 -4.46 7.97
C ALA A 89 -9.62 -3.04 7.39
N PRO A 90 -10.63 -2.85 6.53
CA PRO A 90 -10.81 -1.63 5.76
C PRO A 90 -11.14 -0.41 6.64
N GLU A 91 -11.94 -0.56 7.70
CA GLU A 91 -12.29 0.55 8.58
C GLU A 91 -11.07 1.10 9.33
N GLU A 92 -10.24 0.21 9.89
CA GLU A 92 -9.04 0.61 10.63
C GLU A 92 -8.00 1.22 9.68
N THR A 93 -7.81 0.61 8.50
CA THR A 93 -6.93 1.14 7.45
C THR A 93 -7.33 2.57 7.06
N ASN A 94 -8.62 2.78 6.76
CA ASN A 94 -9.14 4.09 6.36
C ASN A 94 -8.99 5.14 7.47
N LYS A 95 -9.21 4.75 8.72
CA LYS A 95 -9.04 5.63 9.88
C LYS A 95 -7.59 6.06 10.06
N ILE A 96 -6.64 5.14 9.94
CA ILE A 96 -5.20 5.43 10.04
C ILE A 96 -4.79 6.41 8.94
N ILE A 97 -5.16 6.13 7.69
CA ILE A 97 -4.90 7.02 6.54
C ILE A 97 -5.53 8.39 6.78
N TRP A 98 -6.79 8.45 7.20
CA TRP A 98 -7.48 9.73 7.43
C TRP A 98 -6.81 10.56 8.51
N ASN A 99 -6.44 9.95 9.64
CA ASN A 99 -5.74 10.64 10.73
C ASN A 99 -4.38 11.18 10.29
N PHE A 100 -3.64 10.41 9.49
CA PHE A 100 -2.38 10.87 8.92
C PHE A 100 -2.59 12.10 8.02
N LEU A 101 -3.58 12.06 7.12
CA LEU A 101 -3.88 13.18 6.23
C LEU A 101 -4.31 14.43 7.02
N GLN A 102 -5.18 14.30 8.01
CA GLN A 102 -5.62 15.42 8.85
C GLN A 102 -4.45 16.09 9.59
N LYS A 103 -3.43 15.32 9.99
CA LYS A 103 -2.23 15.85 10.67
C LYS A 103 -1.37 16.76 9.78
N TYR A 104 -1.37 16.56 8.46
CA TYR A 104 -0.42 17.23 7.56
C TYR A 104 -1.07 18.06 6.43
N ILE A 105 -2.38 17.94 6.22
CA ILE A 105 -3.16 18.73 5.25
C ILE A 105 -4.03 19.78 5.95
N GLY A 106 -4.26 19.63 7.26
CA GLY A 106 -5.02 20.56 8.09
C GLY A 106 -4.32 21.88 8.37
#